data_AF-A0A259JWC1-F1
#
_entry.id   AF-A0A259JWC1-F1
#
_cell.length_a   1.000
_cell.length_b   1.000
_cell.length_c   1.000
_cell.angle_alpha   90.00
_cell.angle_beta   90.00
_cell.angle_gamma   90.00
#
_symmetry.space_group_name_H-M   'P 1'
#
loop_
_entity.id
_entity.type
_entity.pdbx_description
1 polymer ?
#
loop_
_entity_poly.entity_id
_entity_poly.type
_entity_poly.pdbx_seq_one_letter_code
_entity_poly.pdbx_strand_id
1 'polypeptide(L)'
;MLYATGLSESDMNKAQIGISSVWYEGNPCNMHLMDLSKIVRESVAKAGFVPYRFNTIGVSDGISMGTKGMRYSLQSREIIADSIETVMNG
;
A
#
# COMPACT_ATOMS: atom_id res chain seq x y z
N MET A 1 -17.62 -11.73 4.66
CA MET A 1 -16.23 -11.23 4.75
C MET A 1 -16.19 -9.74 5.09
N LEU A 2 -16.80 -8.85 4.30
CA LEU A 2 -16.74 -7.39 4.55
C LEU A 2 -17.23 -6.96 5.95
N TYR A 3 -18.34 -7.50 6.45
CA TYR A 3 -18.78 -7.24 7.84
C TYR A 3 -17.72 -7.61 8.89
N ALA A 4 -16.97 -8.70 8.69
CA ALA A 4 -15.91 -9.12 9.60
C ALA A 4 -14.69 -8.18 9.58
N THR A 5 -14.55 -7.35 8.53
CA THR A 5 -13.54 -6.28 8.47
C THR A 5 -14.00 -4.98 9.16
N GLY A 6 -15.21 -4.96 9.73
CA GLY A 6 -15.76 -3.84 10.49
C GLY A 6 -16.76 -2.96 9.74
N LEU A 7 -17.20 -3.36 8.54
CA LEU A 7 -18.24 -2.63 7.80
C LEU A 7 -19.62 -2.87 8.41
N SER A 8 -20.43 -1.81 8.44
CA SER A 8 -21.86 -1.89 8.71
C SER A 8 -22.66 -1.96 7.41
N GLU A 9 -23.96 -2.22 7.50
CA GLU A 9 -24.86 -2.16 6.33
C GLU A 9 -24.86 -0.78 5.66
N SER A 10 -24.75 0.29 6.46
CA SER A 10 -24.69 1.66 5.95
C SER A 10 -23.42 1.97 5.14
N ASP A 11 -22.36 1.16 5.31
CA ASP A 11 -21.10 1.33 4.58
C ASP A 11 -21.11 0.64 3.22
N MET A 12 -22.05 -0.29 2.97
CA MET A 12 -22.07 -1.09 1.73
C MET A 12 -22.36 -0.26 0.48
N ASN A 13 -22.97 0.91 0.65
CA ASN A 13 -23.26 1.85 -0.44
C ASN A 13 -22.18 2.93 -0.62
N LYS A 14 -21.12 2.92 0.20
CA LYS A 14 -20.01 3.88 0.11
C LYS A 14 -18.95 3.34 -0.84
N ALA A 15 -18.28 4.24 -1.57
CA ALA A 15 -17.11 3.86 -2.33
C ALA A 15 -16.01 3.33 -1.39
N GLN A 16 -15.39 2.21 -1.78
CA GLN A 16 -14.26 1.61 -1.10
C GLN A 16 -12.98 2.11 -1.76
N ILE A 17 -12.06 2.67 -0.96
CA ILE A 17 -10.84 3.28 -1.44
C ILE A 17 -9.65 2.45 -0.98
N GLY A 18 -8.98 1.82 -1.94
CA GLY A 18 -7.70 1.14 -1.73
C GLY A 18 -6.59 2.16 -1.50
N ILE A 19 -5.83 1.97 -0.42
CA ILE A 19 -4.70 2.84 -0.03
C ILE A 19 -3.44 1.97 -0.04
N SER A 20 -2.71 2.00 -1.15
CA SER A 20 -1.47 1.26 -1.35
C SER A 20 -0.26 2.05 -0.86
N SER A 21 0.37 1.61 0.24
CA SER A 21 1.70 2.13 0.63
C SER A 21 2.83 1.22 0.13
N VAL A 22 4.06 1.76 0.14
CA VAL A 22 5.30 1.02 -0.12
C VAL A 22 6.19 1.09 1.12
N TRP A 23 5.62 0.82 2.29
CA TRP A 23 6.33 0.91 3.56
C TRP A 23 7.18 -0.33 3.81
N TYR A 24 8.41 -0.10 4.28
CA TYR A 24 9.26 -1.07 4.94
C TYR A 24 10.36 -0.33 5.73
N GLU A 25 10.87 -0.95 6.78
CA GLU A 25 11.76 -0.28 7.76
C GLU A 25 13.20 -0.13 7.26
N GLY A 26 13.64 -1.01 6.36
CA GLY A 26 15.02 -1.08 5.88
C GLY A 26 15.44 0.01 4.89
N ASN A 27 14.63 1.05 4.65
CA ASN A 27 14.99 2.16 3.78
C ASN A 27 14.42 3.48 4.30
N PRO A 28 15.25 4.52 4.53
CA PRO A 28 14.76 5.82 5.02
C PRO A 28 13.73 6.47 4.08
N CYS A 29 13.80 6.17 2.78
CA CYS A 29 12.82 6.64 1.80
C CYS A 29 11.39 6.09 2.04
N ASN A 30 11.25 4.97 2.76
CA ASN A 30 10.00 4.23 2.88
C ASN A 30 9.50 4.05 4.32
N MET A 31 10.38 4.15 5.32
CA MET A 31 10.06 3.84 6.72
C MET A 31 8.92 4.68 7.31
N HIS A 32 8.67 5.88 6.78
CA HIS A 32 7.64 6.81 7.25
C HIS A 32 6.29 6.63 6.52
N LEU A 33 6.20 5.78 5.49
CA LEU A 33 5.00 5.67 4.66
C LEU A 33 3.82 5.00 5.36
N MET A 34 4.05 4.26 6.46
CA MET A 34 2.97 3.71 7.27
C MET A 34 2.17 4.81 8.00
N ASP A 35 2.86 5.85 8.47
CA ASP A 35 2.25 7.01 9.12
C ASP A 35 1.47 7.84 8.11
N LEU A 36 2.04 8.07 6.91
CA LEU A 36 1.32 8.72 5.82
C LEU A 36 0.07 7.93 5.40
N SER A 37 0.19 6.60 5.31
CA SER A 37 -0.95 5.71 5.02
C SER A 37 -2.06 5.84 6.07
N LYS A 38 -1.71 6.01 7.35
CA LYS A 38 -2.68 6.28 8.43
C LYS A 38 -3.39 7.64 8.21
N ILE A 39 -2.66 8.70 7.88
CA ILE A 39 -3.23 10.03 7.61
C ILE A 39 -4.21 9.97 6.42
N VAL A 40 -3.85 9.28 5.34
CA VAL A 40 -4.73 9.10 4.17
C VAL A 40 -5.98 8.32 4.56
N ARG A 41 -5.84 7.22 5.32
CA ARG A 41 -6.97 6.42 5.81
C ARG A 41 -7.99 7.26 6.59
N GLU A 42 -7.51 8.07 7.51
CA GLU A 42 -8.34 8.95 8.32
C GLU A 42 -9.04 10.02 7.46
N SER A 43 -8.35 10.55 6.45
CA SER A 43 -8.90 11.56 5.54
C SER A 43 -9.99 10.97 4.65
N VAL A 44 -9.80 9.76 4.12
CA VAL A 44 -10.81 9.03 3.34
C VAL A 44 -12.05 8.73 4.18
N ALA A 45 -11.87 8.28 5.43
CA ALA A 45 -13.01 8.06 6.34
C ALA A 45 -13.77 9.36 6.63
N LYS A 46 -13.07 10.47 6.88
CA LYS A 46 -13.67 11.79 7.10
C LYS A 46 -14.44 12.30 5.88
N ALA A 47 -14.03 11.92 4.67
CA ALA A 47 -14.74 12.23 3.43
C ALA A 47 -15.98 11.36 3.18
N GLY A 48 -16.30 10.41 4.08
CA GLY A 48 -17.48 9.57 3.98
C GLY A 48 -17.30 8.31 3.14
N PHE A 49 -16.06 7.91 2.83
CA PHE A 49 -15.74 6.68 2.10
C PHE A 49 -15.19 5.60 3.03
N VAL A 50 -15.10 4.35 2.52
CA VAL A 50 -14.53 3.22 3.27
C VAL A 50 -13.05 3.06 2.92
N PRO A 51 -12.11 3.29 3.85
CA PRO A 51 -10.69 3.16 3.56
C PRO A 51 -10.15 1.76 3.83
N TYR A 52 -9.56 1.13 2.82
CA TYR A 52 -8.83 -0.12 2.96
C TYR A 52 -7.36 0.05 2.62
N ARG A 53 -6.51 -0.02 3.64
CA ARG A 53 -5.06 0.02 3.47
C ARG A 53 -4.51 -1.34 3.10
N PHE A 54 -3.56 -1.35 2.18
CA PHE A 54 -2.67 -2.46 1.91
C PHE A 54 -1.27 -1.93 1.59
N ASN A 55 -0.30 -2.83 1.47
CA ASN A 55 1.09 -2.47 1.26
C ASN A 55 1.71 -3.38 0.20
N THR A 56 2.59 -2.84 -0.64
CA THR A 56 3.40 -3.63 -1.59
C THR A 56 4.89 -3.54 -1.22
N ILE A 57 5.71 -4.33 -1.91
CA ILE A 57 7.16 -4.43 -1.68
C ILE A 57 7.90 -3.20 -2.21
N GLY A 58 9.13 -3.03 -1.75
CA GLY A 58 10.10 -2.09 -2.30
C GLY A 58 11.52 -2.56 -1.99
N VAL A 59 12.51 -1.99 -2.69
CA VAL A 59 13.93 -2.27 -2.47
C VAL A 59 14.73 -0.97 -2.40
N SER A 60 15.84 -0.98 -1.67
CA SER A 60 16.72 0.19 -1.57
C SER A 60 17.88 0.06 -2.56
N ASP A 61 17.93 0.94 -3.56
CA ASP A 61 19.06 1.04 -4.47
C ASP A 61 20.34 1.42 -3.72
N GLY A 62 20.24 2.31 -2.73
CA GLY A 62 21.37 2.73 -1.90
C GLY A 62 22.05 1.58 -1.17
N ILE A 63 21.27 0.59 -0.71
CA ILE A 63 21.80 -0.62 -0.05
C ILE A 63 22.30 -1.64 -1.07
N SER A 64 21.58 -1.83 -2.18
CA SER A 64 21.88 -2.91 -3.13
C SER A 64 22.98 -2.59 -4.14
N MET A 65 23.35 -1.31 -4.28
CA MET A 65 24.36 -0.83 -5.24
C MET A 65 25.69 -1.55 -5.07
N GLY A 66 26.29 -1.98 -6.19
CA GLY A 66 27.57 -2.69 -6.21
C GLY A 66 27.50 -4.18 -5.82
N THR A 67 26.30 -4.71 -5.53
CA THR A 67 26.12 -6.13 -5.17
C THR A 67 25.27 -6.88 -6.19
N LYS A 68 25.16 -8.21 -6.04
CA LYS A 68 24.20 -9.02 -6.82
C LYS A 68 22.74 -8.60 -6.58
N GLY A 69 22.44 -7.89 -5.49
CA GLY A 69 21.11 -7.38 -5.16
C GLY A 69 20.56 -6.37 -6.17
N MET A 70 21.44 -5.56 -6.81
CA MET A 70 21.01 -4.56 -7.79
C MET A 70 20.29 -5.18 -9.01
N ARG A 71 20.46 -6.48 -9.26
CA ARG A 71 19.71 -7.23 -10.29
C ARG A 71 18.20 -7.28 -10.02
N TYR A 72 17.77 -7.01 -8.78
CA TYR A 72 16.39 -7.02 -8.36
C TYR A 72 15.77 -5.62 -8.24
N SER A 73 16.53 -4.54 -8.50
CA SER A 73 16.02 -3.17 -8.44
C SER A 73 14.99 -2.89 -9.54
N LEU A 74 15.41 -2.89 -10.81
CA LEU A 74 14.53 -2.44 -11.90
C LEU A 74 13.23 -3.25 -12.01
N GLN A 75 13.31 -4.56 -11.84
CA GLN A 75 12.15 -5.45 -11.92
C GLN A 75 11.17 -5.29 -10.74
N SER A 76 11.58 -4.69 -9.61
CA SER A 76 10.63 -4.44 -8.52
C SER A 76 9.54 -3.45 -8.94
N ARG A 77 9.79 -2.64 -9.99
CA ARG A 77 8.78 -1.77 -10.62
C ARG A 77 7.59 -2.58 -11.14
N GLU A 78 7.83 -3.66 -11.87
CA GLU A 78 6.76 -4.50 -12.43
C GLU A 78 6.00 -5.20 -11.31
N ILE A 79 6.72 -5.76 -10.32
CA ILE A 79 6.08 -6.41 -9.17
C ILE A 79 5.18 -5.42 -8.40
N ILE A 80 5.61 -4.17 -8.22
CA ILE A 80 4.79 -3.13 -7.59
C ILE A 80 3.51 -2.88 -8.39
N ALA A 81 3.62 -2.75 -9.71
CA ALA A 81 2.48 -2.54 -10.59
C ALA A 81 1.49 -3.72 -10.51
N ASP A 82 1.99 -4.94 -10.71
CA ASP A 82 1.19 -6.17 -10.69
C ASP A 82 0.54 -6.38 -9.31
N SER A 83 1.24 -6.06 -8.23
CA SER A 83 0.70 -6.19 -6.86
C SER A 83 -0.47 -5.25 -6.62
N ILE A 84 -0.37 -4.00 -7.08
CA ILE A 84 -1.45 -3.02 -6.93
C ILE A 84 -2.62 -3.42 -7.82
N GLU A 85 -2.36 -3.78 -9.08
CA GLU A 85 -3.40 -4.25 -10.01
C GLU A 85 -4.16 -5.47 -9.45
N THR A 86 -3.43 -6.44 -8.91
CA THR A 86 -4.00 -7.66 -8.32
C THR A 86 -4.93 -7.34 -7.16
N VAL A 87 -4.54 -6.44 -6.24
CA VAL A 87 -5.39 -6.08 -5.10
C VAL A 87 -6.61 -5.27 -5.51
N MET A 88 -6.48 -4.41 -6.54
CA MET A 88 -7.57 -3.54 -6.97
C MET A 88 -8.61 -4.25 -7.85
N ASN A 89 -8.20 -5.27 -8.61
CA ASN A 89 -9.08 -6.02 -9.52
C ASN A 89 -9.54 -7.39 -8.98
N GLY A 90 -8.94 -7.88 -7.90
CA GLY A 90 -9.22 -9.20 -7.30
C GLY A 90 -10.43 -9.26 -6.38
#